data_AF-G0QA51-F1
#
_entry.id   AF-G0QA51-F1
#
_cell.length_a   1.000
_cell.length_b   1.000
_cell.length_c   1.000
_cell.angle_alpha   90.00
_cell.angle_beta   90.00
_cell.angle_gamma   90.00
#
_symmetry.space_group_name_H-M   'P 1'
#
loop_
_entity.id
_entity.type
_entity.pdbx_description
1 polymer ?
#
loop_
_entity_poly.entity_id
_entity_poly.type
_entity_poly.pdbx_seq_one_letter_code
_entity_poly.pdbx_strand_id
1 'polypeptide(L)' 'MRCRFCGDEFDSERGLHVHQSQAHNQVEKSVRDLLDQDVADVKEEDQGLRHRR' A
#
# COMPACT_ATOMS: atom_id res chain seq x y z
N MET A 1 13.10 -20.74 -0.68
CA MET A 1 11.97 -19.79 -0.74
C MET A 1 11.07 -20.17 -1.91
N ARG A 2 9.75 -20.18 -1.78
CA ARG A 2 8.83 -20.65 -2.84
C ARG A 2 7.87 -19.56 -3.29
N CYS A 3 7.71 -19.38 -4.60
CA CYS A 3 6.72 -18.47 -5.15
C CYS A 3 5.30 -19.01 -4.95
N ARG A 4 4.41 -18.18 -4.42
CA ARG A 4 3.00 -18.57 -4.17
C ARG A 4 2.13 -18.49 -5.42
N PHE A 5 2.59 -17.81 -6.47
CA PHE A 5 1.85 -17.62 -7.72
C PHE A 5 2.14 -18.73 -8.74
N CYS A 6 3.42 -19.09 -8.92
CA CYS A 6 3.84 -20.14 -9.88
C CYS A 6 4.42 -21.41 -9.23
N GLY A 7 4.74 -21.39 -7.94
CA GLY A 7 5.29 -22.54 -7.24
C GLY A 7 6.80 -22.73 -7.36
N ASP A 8 7.51 -21.87 -8.10
CA ASP A 8 8.96 -21.95 -8.30
C ASP A 8 9.75 -21.84 -7.00
N GLU A 9 10.84 -22.60 -6.91
CA GLU A 9 11.74 -22.63 -5.75
C GLU A 9 13.03 -21.84 -6.03
N PHE A 10 13.40 -21.03 -5.04
CA PHE A 10 14.57 -20.17 -5.08
C PHE A 10 15.45 -20.43 -3.85
N ASP A 11 16.75 -20.38 -4.08
CA ASP A 11 17.84 -20.49 -3.11
C ASP A 11 17.96 -19.26 -2.18
N SER A 12 17.34 -18.13 -2.53
CA SER A 12 17.39 -16.90 -1.74
C SER A 12 16.10 -16.10 -1.74
N GLU A 13 15.88 -15.32 -0.68
CA GLU A 13 14.75 -14.39 -0.58
C GLU A 13 14.83 -13.27 -1.61
N ARG A 14 16.03 -12.74 -1.87
CA ARG A 14 16.26 -11.73 -2.90
C ARG A 14 15.91 -12.26 -4.29
N GLY A 15 16.23 -13.53 -4.59
CA GLY A 15 15.83 -14.19 -5.84
C GLY A 15 14.32 -14.28 -5.99
N LEU A 16 13.62 -14.69 -4.93
CA LEU A 16 12.15 -14.73 -4.91
C LEU A 16 11.53 -13.33 -5.10
N HIS A 17 12.09 -12.29 -4.46
CA HIS A 17 11.59 -10.92 -4.55
C HIS A 17 11.75 -10.34 -5.97
N VAL A 18 12.91 -10.54 -6.60
CA VAL A 18 13.14 -10.14 -7.99
C VAL A 18 12.22 -10.91 -8.94
N HIS A 19 12.06 -12.21 -8.73
CA HIS A 19 11.12 -13.02 -9.51
C HIS A 19 9.69 -12.49 -9.41
N GLN A 20 9.18 -12.22 -8.21
CA GLN A 20 7.83 -11.68 -8.02
C GLN A 20 7.65 -10.31 -8.69
N SER A 21 8.64 -9.42 -8.57
CA SER A 21 8.60 -8.10 -9.21
C SER A 21 8.80 -8.09 -10.72
N GLN A 22 9.20 -9.19 -11.36
CA GLN A 22 9.32 -9.27 -12.82
C GLN A 22 8.22 -10.15 -13.44
N ALA A 23 7.97 -11.31 -12.85
CA ALA A 23 7.00 -12.29 -13.35
C ALA A 23 5.57 -12.02 -12.87
N HIS A 24 5.41 -11.39 -11.70
CA HIS A 24 4.11 -11.19 -11.03
C HIS A 24 3.81 -9.72 -10.71
N ASN A 25 4.52 -8.78 -11.34
CA ASN A 25 4.37 -7.33 -11.17
C ASN A 25 3.00 -6.76 -11.61
N GLN A 26 2.09 -7.62 -12.10
CA GLN A 26 0.76 -7.18 -12.52
C GLN A 26 -0.22 -7.06 -11.36
N VAL A 27 0.13 -7.49 -10.15
CA VAL A 27 -0.82 -7.62 -9.02
C VAL A 27 -0.57 -6.63 -7.88
N GLU A 28 0.60 -6.01 -7.79
CA GLU A 28 1.02 -5.24 -6.60
C GLU A 28 0.99 -3.72 -6.78
N LYS A 29 0.20 -3.20 -7.74
CA LYS A 29 0.03 -1.74 -7.94
C LYS A 29 -1.16 -1.10 -7.21
N SER A 30 -1.87 -1.84 -6.36
CA SER A 30 -3.16 -1.34 -5.82
C SER A 30 -3.28 -1.32 -4.30
N VAL A 31 -2.24 -1.68 -3.54
CA VAL A 31 -2.35 -1.68 -2.07
C VAL A 31 -1.31 -0.77 -1.40
N ARG A 32 -0.06 -0.71 -1.90
CA ARG A 32 0.95 0.20 -1.31
C ARG A 32 0.64 1.68 -1.57
N ASP A 33 0.08 2.02 -2.73
CA ASP A 33 -0.36 3.39 -3.02
C ASP A 33 -1.63 3.82 -2.24
N LEU A 34 -2.36 2.90 -1.61
CA LEU A 34 -3.59 3.18 -0.85
C LEU A 34 -3.41 3.17 0.67
N LEU A 35 -2.21 2.89 1.20
CA LEU A 35 -1.98 2.76 2.65
C LEU A 35 -1.06 3.85 3.25
N ASP A 36 -0.63 4.85 2.48
CA ASP A 36 0.21 5.96 2.96
C ASP A 36 -0.56 7.28 3.16
N GLN A 37 -1.89 7.29 2.98
CA GLN A 37 -2.67 8.54 2.92
C GLN A 37 -3.53 8.91 4.14
N ASP A 38 -3.49 8.16 5.25
CA ASP A 38 -4.37 8.43 6.41
C ASP A 38 -3.66 8.47 7.77
N VAL A 39 -2.58 9.28 7.89
CA VAL A 39 -2.13 9.78 9.21
C VAL A 39 -1.70 11.26 9.12
N ALA A 40 -2.68 12.16 8.99
CA ALA A 40 -2.67 13.58 9.41
C ALA A 40 -3.90 14.25 8.77
N ASP A 41 -4.89 14.79 9.47
CA ASP A 41 -4.81 16.02 10.25
C ASP A 41 -6.21 16.23 10.87
N VAL A 42 -6.42 15.82 12.12
CA VAL A 42 -7.62 16.25 12.88
C VAL A 42 -7.34 17.69 13.31
N LYS A 43 -7.75 18.67 12.49
CA LYS A 43 -7.86 20.06 12.93
C LYS A 43 -9.27 20.33 13.38
N GLU A 44 -9.41 20.36 14.70
CA GLU A 44 -10.55 20.93 15.39
C GLU A 44 -10.63 22.43 15.04
N GLU A 45 -11.71 22.84 14.36
CA GLU A 45 -12.01 24.26 14.13
C GLU A 45 -13.39 24.56 14.75
N ASP A 46 -13.34 24.91 16.03
CA ASP A 46 -14.36 25.68 16.73
C ASP A 46 -14.40 27.11 16.15
N GLN A 47 -15.43 27.44 15.37
CA GLN A 47 -15.79 28.82 15.10
C GLN A 47 -17.31 28.99 15.09
N GLY A 48 -17.84 29.39 16.24
CA GLY A 48 -19.14 30.04 16.28
C GLY A 48 -19.11 31.38 15.55
N LEU A 49 -20.13 31.65 14.72
CA LEU A 49 -20.62 33.02 14.58
C LEU A 49 -22.09 33.07 14.12
N ARG A 50 -22.85 33.82 14.91
CA ARG A 50 -24.25 34.24 14.78
C ARG A 50 -24.55 34.78 13.40
N HIS A 51 -25.72 34.52 12.83
CA HIS A 51 -26.53 35.56 12.17
C HIS A 51 -28.03 35.24 12.27
N ARG A 52 -28.74 36.28 12.70
CA ARG A 52 -30.15 36.42 13.01
C ARG A 52 -30.93 36.65 11.71
N ARG A 53 -32.04 35.94 11.51
CA ARG A 53 -33.27 36.55 10.96
C ARG A 53 -34.50 35.78 11.43
#